data_AF-A0A965HXD4-F1
#
_entry.id   AF-A0A965HXD4-F1
#
_cell.length_a   1.000
_cell.length_b   1.000
_cell.length_c   1.000
_cell.angle_alpha   90.00
_cell.angle_beta   90.00
_cell.angle_gamma   90.00
#
_symmetry.space_group_name_H-M   'P 1'
#
loop_
_entity.id
_entity.type
_entity.pdbx_description
1 polymer ?
#
loop_
_entity_poly.entity_id
_entity_poly.type
_entity_poly.pdbx_seq_one_letter_code
_entity_poly.pdbx_strand_id
1 'polypeptide(L)'
;MSKSTRYVATQDAVNAFADVAAKAPWLSIDTEFERIRTYYPKLCLVQIGAPGESVCIDPLADISLDPLREAIAESPAVKIFHAARQDLEVLHHALALMPNHLFDTQIAAAMTGYGDQVGYAHLVKTICGVELSKAYTRTPWCRRPLTDQEILYAFDDVEYLDTICDQLQHELESKDRLRWHAEDCAALLSGEWMDAESAGIEKVAKACSGLGQEAQSVAHALAVWREETAQRRDRPREWLLATTAIATLAERRPASISELAKVADIEPGTVKHRGDEILEVIKEGKKNADGFIARKPPTRPDEKTKALGNALWDTLNRLCAEAEIPTSCVAKRDDIRALAAGRRDLRLLTGWRRDFAGEKLEKIATETT
;
A
#
# COMPACT_ATOMS: atom_id res chain seq x y z
N MET A 1 30.95 -10.08 13.62
CA MET A 1 31.39 -9.35 12.41
C MET A 1 31.38 -7.86 12.70
N SER A 2 32.30 -7.09 12.11
CA SER A 2 32.35 -5.63 12.35
C SER A 2 31.21 -4.91 11.62
N LYS A 3 30.79 -3.74 12.11
CA LYS A 3 29.70 -2.94 11.52
C LYS A 3 29.94 -2.53 10.06
N SER A 4 31.21 -2.38 9.65
CA SER A 4 31.58 -2.03 8.27
C SER A 4 31.33 -3.16 7.27
N THR A 5 31.19 -4.40 7.73
CA THR A 5 31.04 -5.57 6.84
C THR A 5 29.59 -5.76 6.37
N ARG A 6 28.63 -5.09 7.02
CA ARG A 6 27.20 -5.20 6.71
C ARG A 6 26.68 -4.06 5.83
N TYR A 7 27.45 -2.99 5.65
CA TYR A 7 27.06 -1.85 4.79
C TYR A 7 27.69 -1.99 3.41
N VAL A 8 26.86 -2.10 2.38
CA VAL A 8 27.27 -2.34 1.00
C VAL A 8 27.08 -1.06 0.19
N ALA A 9 28.19 -0.42 -0.18
CA ALA A 9 28.21 0.82 -0.96
C ALA A 9 29.27 0.80 -2.08
N THR A 10 29.73 -0.40 -2.47
CA THR A 10 30.68 -0.59 -3.58
C THR A 10 30.16 -1.68 -4.51
N GLN A 11 30.49 -1.60 -5.80
CA GLN A 11 29.99 -2.56 -6.79
C GLN A 11 30.46 -4.00 -6.50
N ASP A 12 31.71 -4.18 -6.08
CA ASP A 12 32.26 -5.51 -5.76
C ASP A 12 31.49 -6.19 -4.62
N ALA A 13 31.11 -5.41 -3.60
CA ALA A 13 30.32 -5.92 -2.49
C ALA A 13 28.86 -6.25 -2.90
N VAL A 14 28.25 -5.46 -3.79
CA VAL A 14 26.93 -5.80 -4.37
C VAL A 14 27.01 -7.11 -5.16
N ASN A 15 28.01 -7.25 -6.04
CA ASN A 15 28.18 -8.44 -6.86
C ASN A 15 28.40 -9.69 -5.99
N ALA A 16 29.27 -9.58 -4.98
CA ALA A 16 29.55 -10.68 -4.05
C ALA A 16 28.29 -11.12 -3.30
N PHE A 17 27.47 -10.18 -2.81
CA PHE A 17 26.23 -10.52 -2.13
C PHE A 17 25.16 -11.05 -3.09
N ALA A 18 25.08 -10.53 -4.32
CA ALA A 18 24.16 -11.06 -5.34
C ALA A 18 24.44 -12.54 -5.65
N ASP A 19 25.71 -12.95 -5.69
CA ASP A 19 26.11 -14.35 -5.85
C ASP A 19 25.66 -15.27 -4.69
N VAL A 20 25.60 -14.71 -3.47
CA VAL A 20 25.05 -15.39 -2.29
C VAL A 20 23.53 -15.48 -2.41
N ALA A 21 22.87 -14.35 -2.69
CA ALA A 21 21.43 -14.23 -2.77
C ALA A 21 20.83 -15.14 -3.87
N ALA A 22 21.49 -15.25 -5.01
CA ALA A 22 21.06 -16.10 -6.13
C ALA A 22 21.02 -17.60 -5.78
N LYS A 23 21.80 -18.04 -4.77
CA LYS A 23 21.89 -19.45 -4.34
C LYS A 23 21.13 -19.72 -3.04
N ALA A 24 20.62 -18.67 -2.39
CA ALA A 24 19.93 -18.80 -1.12
C ALA A 24 18.56 -19.47 -1.29
N PRO A 25 18.11 -20.28 -0.31
CA PRO A 25 16.76 -20.85 -0.32
C PRO A 25 15.68 -19.82 0.05
N TRP A 26 16.05 -18.75 0.75
CA TRP A 26 15.19 -17.66 1.15
C TRP A 26 15.98 -16.36 1.21
N LEU A 27 15.27 -15.25 1.10
CA LEU A 27 15.80 -13.90 1.29
C LEU A 27 14.83 -13.10 2.16
N SER A 28 15.25 -12.63 3.33
CA SER A 28 14.48 -11.64 4.08
C SER A 28 14.77 -10.26 3.51
N ILE A 29 13.75 -9.43 3.30
CA ILE A 29 13.90 -8.13 2.64
C ILE A 29 13.09 -7.07 3.38
N ASP A 30 13.71 -5.92 3.59
CA ASP A 30 13.07 -4.69 4.05
C ASP A 30 13.63 -3.49 3.26
N THR A 31 12.93 -2.36 3.29
CA THR A 31 13.41 -1.13 2.65
C THR A 31 13.20 0.10 3.52
N GLU A 32 14.15 1.04 3.41
CA GLU A 32 13.97 2.38 3.95
C GLU A 32 13.86 3.40 2.83
N PHE A 33 12.88 4.29 2.92
CA PHE A 33 12.55 5.21 1.83
C PHE A 33 12.00 6.56 2.30
N GLU A 34 12.15 7.58 1.47
CA GLU A 34 11.56 8.90 1.67
C GLU A 34 10.32 9.08 0.78
N ARG A 35 9.19 9.49 1.38
CA ARG A 35 7.91 9.73 0.65
C ARG A 35 7.24 11.06 1.00
N ILE A 36 7.98 12.00 1.58
CA ILE A 36 7.41 13.28 2.04
C ILE A 36 7.49 14.36 0.96
N ARG A 37 8.61 14.39 0.21
CA ARG A 37 8.98 15.52 -0.65
C ARG A 37 8.85 15.23 -2.14
N THR A 38 8.51 13.99 -2.49
CA THR A 38 8.43 13.45 -3.84
C THR A 38 7.07 12.80 -4.06
N TYR A 39 6.67 12.62 -5.32
CA TYR A 39 5.47 11.86 -5.65
C TYR A 39 5.74 10.36 -5.45
N TYR A 40 6.86 9.89 -6.02
CA TYR A 40 7.29 8.51 -5.89
C TYR A 40 8.13 8.32 -4.63
N PRO A 41 8.05 7.16 -3.97
CA PRO A 41 8.97 6.86 -2.89
C PRO A 41 10.41 6.82 -3.42
N LYS A 42 11.31 7.52 -2.73
CA LYS A 42 12.74 7.46 -2.99
C LYS A 42 13.35 6.36 -2.13
N LEU A 43 13.76 5.26 -2.76
CA LEU A 43 14.50 4.19 -2.11
C LEU A 43 15.81 4.72 -1.53
N CYS A 44 16.04 4.49 -0.25
CA CYS A 44 17.17 5.04 0.51
C CYS A 44 18.05 3.96 1.14
N LEU A 45 17.54 2.76 1.40
CA LEU A 45 18.31 1.61 1.85
C LEU A 45 17.54 0.33 1.49
N VAL A 46 18.26 -0.75 1.17
CA VAL A 46 17.68 -2.08 1.02
C VAL A 46 18.38 -3.02 1.98
N GLN A 47 17.63 -3.70 2.83
CA GLN A 47 18.15 -4.66 3.77
C GLN A 47 17.80 -6.05 3.26
N ILE A 48 18.80 -6.93 3.21
CA ILE A 48 18.60 -8.29 2.73
C ILE A 48 19.33 -9.27 3.63
N GLY A 49 18.60 -10.23 4.17
CA GLY A 49 19.16 -11.40 4.83
C GLY A 49 19.10 -12.64 3.95
N ALA A 50 20.14 -13.46 4.07
CA ALA A 50 20.28 -14.79 3.51
C ALA A 50 20.90 -15.70 4.59
N PRO A 51 20.92 -17.04 4.41
CA PRO A 51 21.52 -17.92 5.41
C PRO A 51 22.97 -17.54 5.75
N GLY A 52 23.19 -17.13 7.00
CA GLY A 52 24.51 -16.79 7.53
C GLY A 52 25.05 -15.41 7.15
N GLU A 53 24.34 -14.64 6.32
CA GLU A 53 24.79 -13.31 5.89
C GLU A 53 23.61 -12.36 5.64
N SER A 54 23.69 -11.17 6.23
CA SER A 54 22.69 -10.11 6.06
C SER A 54 23.41 -8.77 5.84
N VAL A 55 22.88 -7.97 4.91
CA VAL A 55 23.50 -6.71 4.45
C VAL A 55 22.48 -5.57 4.36
N CYS A 56 22.97 -4.35 4.49
CA CYS A 56 22.27 -3.10 4.21
C CYS A 56 22.95 -2.45 3.00
N ILE A 57 22.25 -2.38 1.89
CA ILE A 57 22.76 -1.92 0.59
C ILE A 57 22.33 -0.48 0.36
N ASP A 58 23.28 0.39 0.02
CA ASP A 58 23.08 1.81 -0.23
C ASP A 58 22.72 2.10 -1.70
N PRO A 59 21.44 2.26 -2.06
CA PRO A 59 21.02 2.60 -3.43
C PRO A 59 21.42 4.02 -3.87
N LEU A 60 21.88 4.88 -2.93
CA LEU A 60 22.30 6.25 -3.22
C LEU A 60 23.81 6.35 -3.48
N ALA A 61 24.55 5.24 -3.33
CA ALA A 61 25.93 5.14 -3.79
C ALA A 61 25.98 5.03 -5.31
N ASP A 62 27.13 5.35 -5.91
CA ASP A 62 27.37 5.24 -7.36
C ASP A 62 27.64 3.77 -7.75
N ILE A 63 26.59 2.94 -7.67
CA ILE A 63 26.61 1.49 -7.90
C ILE A 63 25.39 1.06 -8.72
N SER A 64 25.52 -0.03 -9.50
CA SER A 64 24.39 -0.72 -10.12
C SER A 64 23.82 -1.77 -9.18
N LEU A 65 22.50 -1.77 -9.05
CA LEU A 65 21.72 -2.77 -8.32
C LEU A 65 21.14 -3.86 -9.24
N ASP A 66 21.48 -3.87 -10.53
CA ASP A 66 20.99 -4.87 -11.48
C ASP A 66 21.32 -6.31 -11.06
N PRO A 67 22.54 -6.63 -10.58
CA PRO A 67 22.86 -7.99 -10.12
C PRO A 67 21.95 -8.45 -8.97
N LEU A 68 21.62 -7.52 -8.08
CA LEU A 68 20.75 -7.79 -6.95
C LEU A 68 19.29 -7.95 -7.39
N ARG A 69 18.82 -7.08 -8.29
CA ARG A 69 17.49 -7.16 -8.90
C ARG A 69 17.28 -8.51 -9.56
N GLU A 70 18.24 -8.97 -10.35
CA GLU A 70 18.21 -10.29 -11.00
C GLU A 70 18.20 -11.42 -9.96
N ALA A 71 19.09 -11.37 -8.97
CA ALA A 71 19.13 -12.37 -7.90
C ALA A 71 17.80 -12.47 -7.12
N ILE A 72 17.09 -11.37 -6.88
CA ILE A 72 15.80 -11.40 -6.17
C ILE A 72 14.66 -11.86 -7.08
N ALA A 73 14.60 -11.33 -8.32
CA ALA A 73 13.50 -11.57 -9.25
C ALA A 73 13.52 -12.98 -9.85
N GLU A 74 14.70 -13.51 -10.16
CA GLU A 74 14.87 -14.74 -10.94
C GLU A 74 15.16 -15.96 -10.05
N SER A 75 15.63 -15.75 -8.81
CA SER A 75 15.90 -16.86 -7.89
C SER A 75 14.62 -17.58 -7.45
N PRO A 76 14.66 -18.92 -7.28
CA PRO A 76 13.57 -19.69 -6.68
C PRO A 76 13.40 -19.44 -5.17
N ALA A 77 14.28 -18.63 -4.55
CA ALA A 77 14.21 -18.31 -3.13
C ALA A 77 12.85 -17.75 -2.72
N VAL A 78 12.37 -18.10 -1.53
CA VAL A 78 11.23 -17.40 -0.92
C VAL A 78 11.68 -16.01 -0.47
N LYS A 79 11.01 -14.95 -0.94
CA LYS A 79 11.26 -13.59 -0.45
C LYS A 79 10.35 -13.30 0.73
N ILE A 80 10.93 -13.14 1.90
CA ILE A 80 10.24 -12.95 3.17
C ILE A 80 10.21 -11.46 3.47
N PHE A 81 9.01 -10.93 3.67
CA PHE A 81 8.78 -9.54 4.04
C PHE A 81 7.86 -9.48 5.27
N HIS A 82 7.79 -8.33 5.90
CA HIS A 82 6.74 -8.00 6.86
C HIS A 82 5.94 -6.80 6.35
N ALA A 83 4.64 -6.97 6.09
CA ALA A 83 3.80 -5.89 5.56
C ALA A 83 4.30 -5.33 4.21
N ALA A 84 4.61 -6.22 3.27
CA ALA A 84 5.43 -6.02 2.06
C ALA A 84 4.92 -4.96 1.08
N ARG A 85 3.66 -4.53 1.19
CA ARG A 85 3.00 -3.71 0.16
C ARG A 85 3.81 -2.44 -0.18
N GLN A 86 4.31 -1.72 0.82
CA GLN A 86 5.04 -0.48 0.55
C GLN A 86 6.43 -0.75 -0.01
N ASP A 87 7.13 -1.77 0.50
CA ASP A 87 8.44 -2.18 -0.01
C ASP A 87 8.37 -2.62 -1.46
N LEU A 88 7.37 -3.43 -1.82
CA LEU A 88 7.13 -3.85 -3.20
C LEU A 88 6.88 -2.63 -4.12
N GLU A 89 6.21 -1.58 -3.63
CA GLU A 89 6.00 -0.36 -4.43
C GLU A 89 7.32 0.36 -4.68
N VAL A 90 8.13 0.48 -3.63
CA VAL A 90 9.41 1.18 -3.66
C VAL A 90 10.38 0.43 -4.56
N LEU A 91 10.49 -0.89 -4.40
CA LEU A 91 11.35 -1.76 -5.21
C LEU A 91 10.90 -1.80 -6.67
N HIS A 92 9.60 -1.87 -6.94
CA HIS A 92 9.09 -1.83 -8.31
C HIS A 92 9.39 -0.49 -8.98
N HIS A 93 9.15 0.63 -8.30
CA HIS A 93 9.41 1.95 -8.85
C HIS A 93 10.91 2.22 -9.05
N ALA A 94 11.74 1.93 -8.03
CA ALA A 94 13.15 2.26 -8.06
C ALA A 94 13.98 1.30 -8.92
N LEU A 95 13.61 0.02 -8.97
CA LEU A 95 14.43 -1.05 -9.54
C LEU A 95 13.69 -1.89 -10.59
N ALA A 96 12.44 -1.60 -10.92
CA ALA A 96 11.59 -2.49 -11.74
C ALA A 96 11.56 -3.92 -11.18
N LEU A 97 11.64 -4.06 -9.85
CA LEU A 97 11.75 -5.33 -9.15
C LEU A 97 10.40 -5.78 -8.62
N MET A 98 9.98 -6.98 -8.98
CA MET A 98 8.91 -7.73 -8.32
C MET A 98 9.39 -9.15 -8.06
N PRO A 99 9.31 -9.67 -6.82
CA PRO A 99 9.73 -11.04 -6.51
C PRO A 99 8.73 -12.06 -7.08
N ASN A 100 9.23 -13.24 -7.46
CA ASN A 100 8.41 -14.34 -7.98
C ASN A 100 7.73 -15.20 -6.88
N HIS A 101 8.27 -15.19 -5.66
CA HIS A 101 7.80 -15.97 -4.51
C HIS A 101 7.83 -15.08 -3.27
N LEU A 102 6.67 -14.78 -2.70
CA LEU A 102 6.52 -13.89 -1.56
C LEU A 102 5.97 -14.65 -0.35
N PHE A 103 6.57 -14.43 0.80
CA PHE A 103 6.00 -14.75 2.10
C PHE A 103 5.88 -13.46 2.92
N ASP A 104 4.65 -12.98 3.12
CA ASP A 104 4.39 -11.85 4.02
C ASP A 104 4.05 -12.35 5.43
N THR A 105 4.93 -12.05 6.39
CA THR A 105 4.77 -12.47 7.79
C THR A 105 3.62 -11.76 8.50
N GLN A 106 3.22 -10.55 8.10
CA GLN A 106 2.07 -9.87 8.69
C GLN A 106 0.75 -10.53 8.26
N ILE A 107 0.65 -10.92 6.99
CA ILE A 107 -0.50 -11.68 6.47
C ILE A 107 -0.60 -13.02 7.18
N ALA A 108 0.53 -13.75 7.27
CA ALA A 108 0.57 -15.04 7.96
C ALA A 108 0.15 -14.91 9.43
N ALA A 109 0.70 -13.94 10.14
CA ALA A 109 0.41 -13.71 11.54
C ALA A 109 -1.07 -13.37 11.81
N ALA A 110 -1.70 -12.58 10.94
CA ALA A 110 -3.13 -12.30 11.04
C ALA A 110 -3.98 -13.57 10.85
N MET A 111 -3.53 -14.50 10.00
CA MET A 111 -4.20 -15.78 9.75
C MET A 111 -3.92 -16.84 10.81
N THR A 112 -2.91 -16.66 11.68
CA THR A 112 -2.58 -17.61 12.75
C THR A 112 -2.93 -17.14 14.16
N GLY A 113 -3.44 -15.90 14.31
CA GLY A 113 -4.06 -15.43 15.55
C GLY A 113 -3.31 -14.33 16.30
N TYR A 114 -2.28 -13.73 15.69
CA TYR A 114 -1.54 -12.60 16.28
C TYR A 114 -2.27 -11.25 16.15
N GLY A 115 -3.46 -11.24 15.56
CA GLY A 115 -4.28 -10.04 15.38
C GLY A 115 -4.02 -9.32 14.06
N ASP A 116 -4.80 -8.26 13.85
CA ASP A 116 -4.74 -7.46 12.62
C ASP A 116 -3.57 -6.48 12.65
N GLN A 117 -2.90 -6.30 11.51
CA GLN A 117 -1.80 -5.34 11.34
C GLN A 117 -0.75 -5.39 12.45
N VAL A 118 -0.44 -6.59 12.94
CA VAL A 118 0.61 -6.79 13.94
C VAL A 118 1.93 -6.24 13.43
N GLY A 119 2.63 -5.45 14.25
CA GLY A 119 3.91 -4.85 13.86
C GLY A 119 5.09 -5.80 14.06
N TYR A 120 6.12 -5.64 13.24
CA TYR A 120 7.32 -6.48 13.22
C TYR A 120 7.95 -6.67 14.61
N ALA A 121 8.26 -5.58 15.32
CA ALA A 121 8.86 -5.65 16.66
C ALA A 121 8.00 -6.42 17.68
N HIS A 122 6.67 -6.44 17.51
CA HIS A 122 5.80 -7.25 18.37
C HIS A 122 5.92 -8.73 18.04
N LEU A 123 5.99 -9.10 16.76
CA LEU A 123 6.23 -10.49 16.34
C LEU A 123 7.61 -10.98 16.80
N VAL A 124 8.66 -10.17 16.62
CA VAL A 124 10.02 -10.52 17.09
C VAL A 124 10.02 -10.76 18.60
N LYS A 125 9.37 -9.90 19.38
CA LYS A 125 9.25 -10.10 20.82
C LYS A 125 8.48 -11.36 21.19
N THR A 126 7.41 -11.66 20.47
CA THR A 126 6.51 -12.77 20.82
C THR A 126 7.08 -14.12 20.39
N ILE A 127 7.65 -14.22 19.20
CA ILE A 127 8.16 -15.46 18.61
C ILE A 127 9.62 -15.69 18.99
N CYS A 128 10.46 -14.66 18.88
CA CYS A 128 11.91 -14.79 19.10
C CYS A 128 12.33 -14.42 20.53
N GLY A 129 11.45 -13.81 21.34
CA GLY A 129 11.78 -13.36 22.69
C GLY A 129 12.74 -12.17 22.75
N VAL A 130 12.95 -11.48 21.62
CA VAL A 130 13.90 -10.36 21.49
C VAL A 130 13.16 -9.02 21.50
N GLU A 131 13.67 -8.05 22.26
CA GLU A 131 13.10 -6.70 22.30
C GLU A 131 13.88 -5.75 21.39
N LEU A 132 13.28 -5.36 20.27
CA LEU A 132 13.86 -4.42 19.33
C LEU A 132 13.76 -2.98 19.85
N SER A 133 14.80 -2.19 19.56
CA SER A 133 14.80 -0.75 19.83
C SER A 133 13.79 -0.05 18.94
N LYS A 134 12.98 0.85 19.51
CA LYS A 134 12.07 1.72 18.73
C LYS A 134 12.76 2.99 18.19
N ALA A 135 14.06 3.10 18.35
CA ALA A 135 14.82 4.23 17.83
C ALA A 135 14.77 4.25 16.28
N TYR A 136 15.08 5.39 15.64
CA TYR A 136 15.32 5.48 14.19
C TYR A 136 14.15 5.26 13.21
N THR A 137 12.93 4.98 13.66
CA THR A 137 11.70 4.92 12.79
C THR A 137 11.38 6.23 12.02
N ARG A 138 11.96 7.37 12.40
CA ARG A 138 11.78 8.67 11.72
C ARG A 138 13.10 9.25 11.21
N THR A 139 14.06 8.37 10.91
CA THR A 139 15.37 8.75 10.39
C THR A 139 15.23 9.39 9.01
N PRO A 140 15.96 10.49 8.72
CA PRO A 140 16.06 11.01 7.37
C PRO A 140 16.97 10.07 6.54
N TRP A 141 16.43 8.94 6.08
CA TRP A 141 17.18 7.87 5.41
C TRP A 141 17.88 8.29 4.12
N CYS A 142 17.49 9.41 3.51
CA CYS A 142 18.18 10.00 2.37
C CYS A 142 19.48 10.74 2.74
N ARG A 143 19.74 10.96 4.03
CA ARG A 143 20.94 11.61 4.53
C ARG A 143 22.15 10.67 4.41
N ARG A 144 23.30 11.21 4.01
CA ARG A 144 24.59 10.52 4.09
C ARG A 144 25.62 11.36 4.85
N PRO A 145 26.57 10.73 5.58
CA PRO A 145 26.64 9.29 5.85
C PRO A 145 25.59 8.82 6.88
N LEU A 146 25.14 7.57 6.78
CA LEU A 146 24.37 6.93 7.87
C LEU A 146 25.29 6.64 9.05
N THR A 147 24.75 6.66 10.26
CA THR A 147 25.44 6.28 11.48
C THR A 147 25.40 4.77 11.67
N ASP A 148 26.38 4.24 12.40
CA ASP A 148 26.41 2.85 12.82
C ASP A 148 25.11 2.34 13.47
N GLN A 149 24.41 3.20 14.22
CA GLN A 149 23.18 2.83 14.92
C GLN A 149 21.98 2.78 13.98
N GLU A 150 21.91 3.67 12.98
CA GLU A 150 20.90 3.61 11.92
C GLU A 150 21.09 2.34 11.07
N ILE A 151 22.34 1.99 10.72
CA ILE A 151 22.64 0.75 9.98
C ILE A 151 22.27 -0.49 10.79
N LEU A 152 22.57 -0.51 12.09
CA LEU A 152 22.21 -1.64 12.95
C LEU A 152 20.70 -1.77 13.13
N TYR A 153 20.00 -0.65 13.30
CA TYR A 153 18.54 -0.65 13.37
C TYR A 153 17.93 -1.24 12.09
N ALA A 154 18.36 -0.75 10.92
CA ALA A 154 17.93 -1.27 9.63
C ALA A 154 18.19 -2.79 9.50
N PHE A 155 19.35 -3.25 9.97
CA PHE A 155 19.70 -4.66 9.96
C PHE A 155 18.73 -5.51 10.82
N ASP A 156 18.33 -5.00 11.98
CA ASP A 156 17.44 -5.73 12.89
C ASP A 156 16.06 -6.01 12.26
N ASP A 157 15.63 -5.22 11.26
CA ASP A 157 14.35 -5.39 10.55
C ASP A 157 14.31 -6.61 9.60
N VAL A 158 15.46 -7.21 9.28
CA VAL A 158 15.55 -8.43 8.45
C VAL A 158 16.11 -9.66 9.16
N GLU A 159 16.78 -9.46 10.30
CA GLU A 159 17.51 -10.51 11.01
C GLU A 159 16.61 -11.65 11.50
N TYR A 160 15.39 -11.33 11.95
CA TYR A 160 14.50 -12.32 12.58
C TYR A 160 13.39 -12.84 11.65
N LEU A 161 13.36 -12.37 10.40
CA LEU A 161 12.26 -12.70 9.47
C LEU A 161 12.23 -14.18 9.09
N ASP A 162 13.39 -14.85 9.01
CA ASP A 162 13.46 -16.29 8.72
C ASP A 162 12.82 -17.13 9.84
N THR A 163 13.17 -16.83 11.09
CA THR A 163 12.66 -17.52 12.29
C THR A 163 11.15 -17.30 12.42
N ILE A 164 10.68 -16.08 12.16
CA ILE A 164 9.25 -15.74 12.15
C ILE A 164 8.54 -16.49 11.01
N CYS A 165 9.13 -16.53 9.82
CA CYS A 165 8.58 -17.25 8.67
C CYS A 165 8.40 -18.73 8.98
N ASP A 166 9.44 -19.40 9.50
CA ASP A 166 9.40 -20.82 9.84
C ASP A 166 8.28 -21.14 10.84
N GLN A 167 8.17 -20.34 11.92
CA GLN A 167 7.12 -20.52 12.93
C GLN A 167 5.72 -20.31 12.33
N LEU A 168 5.51 -19.22 11.60
CA LEU A 168 4.21 -18.89 11.03
C LEU A 168 3.80 -19.87 9.93
N GLN A 169 4.74 -20.39 9.15
CA GLN A 169 4.49 -21.42 8.17
C GLN A 169 3.97 -22.69 8.85
N HIS A 170 4.62 -23.14 9.94
CA HIS A 170 4.18 -24.32 10.68
C HIS A 170 2.78 -24.13 11.29
N GLU A 171 2.48 -22.94 11.81
CA GLU A 171 1.16 -22.61 12.32
C GLU A 171 0.08 -22.59 11.23
N LEU A 172 0.39 -22.02 10.05
CA LEU A 172 -0.51 -22.04 8.89
C LEU A 172 -0.79 -23.46 8.41
N GLU A 173 0.22 -24.33 8.38
CA GLU A 173 0.08 -25.75 8.05
C GLU A 173 -0.84 -26.46 9.06
N SER A 174 -0.61 -26.25 10.36
CA SER A 174 -1.42 -26.88 11.42
C SER A 174 -2.90 -26.49 11.36
N LYS A 175 -3.20 -25.31 10.80
CA LYS A 175 -4.55 -24.74 10.68
C LYS A 175 -5.16 -24.90 9.27
N ASP A 176 -4.45 -25.55 8.33
CA ASP A 176 -4.84 -25.70 6.91
C ASP A 176 -5.09 -24.37 6.18
N ARG A 177 -4.20 -23.38 6.42
CA ARG A 177 -4.33 -21.99 5.92
C ARG A 177 -3.24 -21.55 4.96
N LEU A 178 -2.33 -22.44 4.57
CA LEU A 178 -1.28 -22.12 3.60
C LEU A 178 -1.85 -21.55 2.29
N ARG A 179 -2.95 -22.14 1.79
CA ARG A 179 -3.61 -21.63 0.57
C ARG A 179 -4.14 -20.22 0.75
N TRP A 180 -4.70 -19.89 1.92
CA TRP A 180 -5.24 -18.56 2.20
C TRP A 180 -4.13 -17.50 2.15
N HIS A 181 -3.00 -17.82 2.78
CA HIS A 181 -1.81 -16.97 2.79
C HIS A 181 -1.22 -16.81 1.39
N ALA A 182 -1.08 -17.90 0.64
CA ALA A 182 -0.56 -17.88 -0.73
C ALA A 182 -1.43 -17.02 -1.67
N GLU A 183 -2.75 -17.11 -1.57
CA GLU A 183 -3.67 -16.27 -2.34
C GLU A 183 -3.51 -14.77 -2.02
N ASP A 184 -3.35 -14.41 -0.75
CA ASP A 184 -3.16 -13.02 -0.35
C ASP A 184 -1.76 -12.48 -0.71
N CYS A 185 -0.72 -13.31 -0.66
CA CYS A 185 0.61 -12.95 -1.18
C CYS A 185 0.59 -12.79 -2.72
N ALA A 186 -0.10 -13.67 -3.45
CA ALA A 186 -0.25 -13.55 -4.89
C ALA A 186 -0.98 -12.25 -5.30
N ALA A 187 -1.98 -11.82 -4.51
CA ALA A 187 -2.65 -10.54 -4.72
C ALA A 187 -1.74 -9.32 -4.48
N LEU A 188 -0.70 -9.44 -3.64
CA LEU A 188 0.34 -8.41 -3.56
C LEU A 188 1.26 -8.44 -4.79
N LEU A 189 1.55 -9.62 -5.33
CA LEU A 189 2.39 -9.75 -6.53
C LEU A 189 1.70 -9.33 -7.83
N SER A 190 0.36 -9.30 -7.89
CA SER A 190 -0.38 -8.88 -9.09
C SER A 190 -0.15 -7.41 -9.47
N GLY A 191 0.28 -6.57 -8.52
CA GLY A 191 0.53 -5.15 -8.75
C GLY A 191 -0.71 -4.31 -9.02
N GLU A 192 -1.93 -4.87 -9.00
CA GLU A 192 -3.20 -4.13 -9.24
C GLU A 192 -3.37 -2.93 -8.31
N TRP A 193 -2.71 -2.98 -7.15
CA TRP A 193 -2.76 -1.95 -6.14
C TRP A 193 -1.78 -0.79 -6.35
N MET A 194 -0.89 -0.88 -7.33
CA MET A 194 0.14 0.13 -7.65
C MET A 194 -0.41 1.31 -8.48
N ASP A 195 -1.66 1.27 -8.92
CA ASP A 195 -2.32 2.38 -9.62
C ASP A 195 -2.60 3.56 -8.66
N ALA A 196 -1.54 4.32 -8.36
CA ALA A 196 -1.58 5.49 -7.50
C ALA A 196 -2.31 6.69 -8.14
N GLU A 197 -2.40 6.69 -9.49
CA GLU A 197 -3.15 7.66 -10.28
C GLU A 197 -4.64 7.54 -9.97
N SER A 198 -5.17 6.33 -10.12
CA SER A 198 -6.56 6.02 -9.79
C SER A 198 -6.90 6.32 -8.33
N ALA A 199 -6.00 6.05 -7.39
CA ALA A 199 -6.25 6.37 -5.97
C ALA A 199 -6.40 7.88 -5.69
N GLY A 200 -5.61 8.72 -6.34
CA GLY A 200 -5.66 10.18 -6.19
C GLY A 200 -6.94 10.78 -6.78
N ILE A 201 -7.33 10.30 -7.96
CA ILE A 201 -8.55 10.69 -8.66
C ILE A 201 -9.78 10.19 -7.89
N GLU A 202 -9.75 8.95 -7.42
CA GLU A 202 -10.83 8.34 -6.64
C GLU A 202 -11.11 9.10 -5.34
N LYS A 203 -10.06 9.57 -4.64
CA LYS A 203 -10.20 10.39 -3.43
C LYS A 203 -10.96 11.68 -3.72
N VAL A 204 -10.63 12.36 -4.82
CA VAL A 204 -11.33 13.59 -5.25
C VAL A 204 -12.77 13.28 -5.63
N ALA A 205 -13.00 12.22 -6.42
CA ALA A 205 -14.32 11.81 -6.86
C ALA A 205 -15.25 11.49 -5.67
N LYS A 206 -14.74 10.84 -4.62
CA LYS A 206 -15.48 10.65 -3.35
C LYS A 206 -15.79 11.97 -2.66
N ALA A 207 -14.79 12.85 -2.49
CA ALA A 207 -14.96 14.15 -1.85
C ALA A 207 -15.98 15.05 -2.56
N CYS A 208 -16.10 14.92 -3.89
CA CYS A 208 -16.98 15.72 -4.74
C CYS A 208 -18.31 15.01 -5.08
N SER A 209 -18.58 13.81 -4.55
CA SER A 209 -19.76 13.00 -4.89
C SER A 209 -21.11 13.66 -4.56
N GLY A 210 -21.13 14.67 -3.70
CA GLY A 210 -22.31 15.48 -3.38
C GLY A 210 -22.56 16.66 -4.34
N LEU A 211 -21.63 16.97 -5.25
CA LEU A 211 -21.75 18.09 -6.18
C LEU A 211 -22.56 17.71 -7.42
N GLY A 212 -23.04 18.72 -8.16
CA GLY A 212 -23.70 18.51 -9.46
C GLY A 212 -22.76 17.97 -10.54
N GLN A 213 -23.31 17.43 -11.63
CA GLN A 213 -22.57 16.78 -12.72
C GLN A 213 -21.43 17.64 -13.29
N GLU A 214 -21.69 18.91 -13.61
CA GLU A 214 -20.65 19.82 -14.13
C GLU A 214 -19.50 20.00 -13.14
N ALA A 215 -19.82 20.19 -11.85
CA ALA A 215 -18.81 20.33 -10.81
C ALA A 215 -17.99 19.05 -10.64
N GLN A 216 -18.62 17.87 -10.67
CA GLN A 216 -17.89 16.60 -10.61
C GLN A 216 -16.99 16.40 -11.85
N SER A 217 -17.44 16.82 -13.03
CA SER A 217 -16.63 16.79 -14.26
C SER A 217 -15.39 17.68 -14.14
N VAL A 218 -15.54 18.90 -13.63
CA VAL A 218 -14.42 19.80 -13.33
C VAL A 218 -13.49 19.22 -12.26
N ALA A 219 -14.04 18.64 -11.19
CA ALA A 219 -13.24 18.01 -10.14
C ALA A 219 -12.40 16.86 -10.69
N HIS A 220 -12.98 16.04 -11.58
CA HIS A 220 -12.29 14.94 -12.24
C HIS A 220 -11.15 15.46 -13.13
N ALA A 221 -11.41 16.44 -13.99
CA ALA A 221 -10.38 17.03 -14.85
C ALA A 221 -9.21 17.62 -14.04
N LEU A 222 -9.51 18.35 -12.96
CA LEU A 222 -8.50 18.89 -12.03
C LEU A 222 -7.72 17.77 -11.32
N ALA A 223 -8.37 16.67 -10.95
CA ALA A 223 -7.72 15.55 -10.31
C ALA A 223 -6.73 14.86 -11.26
N VAL A 224 -7.13 14.62 -12.51
CA VAL A 224 -6.27 14.06 -13.58
C VAL A 224 -5.07 14.96 -13.82
N TRP A 225 -5.29 16.25 -14.07
CA TRP A 225 -4.20 17.22 -14.27
C TRP A 225 -3.22 17.26 -13.09
N ARG A 226 -3.74 17.25 -11.85
CA ARG A 226 -2.91 17.26 -10.64
C ARG A 226 -2.03 16.03 -10.60
N GLU A 227 -2.59 14.88 -10.91
CA GLU A 227 -1.95 13.57 -10.84
C GLU A 227 -0.82 13.46 -11.88
N GLU A 228 -1.11 13.76 -13.15
CA GLU A 228 -0.11 13.83 -14.23
C GLU A 228 1.01 14.83 -13.90
N THR A 229 0.66 15.99 -13.32
CA THR A 229 1.64 17.02 -12.97
C THR A 229 2.50 16.60 -11.77
N ALA A 230 1.91 15.93 -10.79
CA ALA A 230 2.59 15.42 -9.61
C ALA A 230 3.63 14.37 -10.00
N GLN A 231 3.24 13.42 -10.85
CA GLN A 231 4.11 12.38 -11.38
C GLN A 231 5.26 12.96 -12.21
N ARG A 232 4.94 13.77 -13.24
CA ARG A 232 5.94 14.37 -14.14
C ARG A 232 6.96 15.23 -13.41
N ARG A 233 6.56 15.92 -12.33
CA ARG A 233 7.44 16.80 -11.55
C ARG A 233 8.06 16.11 -10.35
N ASP A 234 7.69 14.87 -10.08
CA ASP A 234 7.97 14.14 -8.85
C ASP A 234 7.71 14.99 -7.59
N ARG A 235 6.48 15.49 -7.45
CA ARG A 235 6.05 16.35 -6.33
C ARG A 235 4.84 15.78 -5.63
N PRO A 236 4.72 15.93 -4.29
CA PRO A 236 3.54 15.51 -3.57
C PRO A 236 2.28 16.16 -4.14
N ARG A 237 1.25 15.35 -4.43
CA ARG A 237 0.01 15.80 -5.07
C ARG A 237 -0.68 16.94 -4.31
N GLU A 238 -0.72 16.85 -2.98
CA GLU A 238 -1.36 17.86 -2.13
C GLU A 238 -0.58 19.19 -2.10
N TRP A 239 0.71 19.22 -2.50
CA TRP A 239 1.48 20.46 -2.65
C TRP A 239 1.19 21.20 -3.96
N LEU A 240 0.68 20.50 -4.98
CA LEU A 240 0.26 21.16 -6.23
C LEU A 240 -1.12 21.79 -6.06
N LEU A 241 -2.08 20.99 -5.61
CA LEU A 241 -3.44 21.43 -5.37
C LEU A 241 -4.10 20.51 -4.36
N ALA A 242 -4.44 21.04 -3.19
CA ALA A 242 -5.05 20.24 -2.14
C ALA A 242 -6.41 19.66 -2.59
N THR A 243 -6.77 18.49 -2.09
CA THR A 243 -8.06 17.85 -2.42
C THR A 243 -9.25 18.76 -2.08
N THR A 244 -9.16 19.52 -0.98
CA THR A 244 -10.14 20.54 -0.60
C THR A 244 -10.20 21.69 -1.60
N ALA A 245 -9.04 22.17 -2.07
CA ALA A 245 -8.95 23.22 -3.08
C ALA A 245 -9.59 22.78 -4.41
N ILE A 246 -9.39 21.52 -4.83
CA ILE A 246 -10.07 20.97 -6.01
C ILE A 246 -11.59 21.02 -5.84
N ALA A 247 -12.11 20.59 -4.69
CA ALA A 247 -13.55 20.64 -4.42
C ALA A 247 -14.09 22.09 -4.47
N THR A 248 -13.40 23.04 -3.85
CA THR A 248 -13.77 24.46 -3.89
C THR A 248 -13.74 25.02 -5.32
N LEU A 249 -12.74 24.65 -6.12
CA LEU A 249 -12.64 25.06 -7.53
C LEU A 249 -13.74 24.45 -8.39
N ALA A 250 -14.02 23.18 -8.21
CA ALA A 250 -15.08 22.46 -8.89
C ALA A 250 -16.46 23.07 -8.60
N GLU A 251 -16.68 23.55 -7.38
CA GLU A 251 -17.93 24.21 -6.98
C GLU A 251 -18.03 25.65 -7.51
N ARG A 252 -16.95 26.45 -7.43
CA ARG A 252 -16.96 27.87 -7.84
C ARG A 252 -16.75 28.09 -9.33
N ARG A 253 -15.99 27.23 -10.01
CA ARG A 253 -15.64 27.27 -11.44
C ARG A 253 -15.19 28.66 -11.93
N PRO A 254 -14.11 29.22 -11.33
CA PRO A 254 -13.60 30.54 -11.71
C PRO A 254 -13.24 30.61 -13.20
N ALA A 255 -13.49 31.76 -13.82
CA ALA A 255 -13.24 32.01 -15.24
C ALA A 255 -12.08 32.99 -15.50
N SER A 256 -11.44 33.50 -14.45
CA SER A 256 -10.31 34.43 -14.56
C SER A 256 -9.30 34.27 -13.42
N ILE A 257 -8.08 34.75 -13.63
CA ILE A 257 -7.03 34.76 -12.59
C ILE A 257 -7.47 35.54 -11.35
N SER A 258 -8.24 36.63 -11.53
CA SER A 258 -8.77 37.42 -10.42
C SER A 258 -9.77 36.64 -9.56
N GLU A 259 -10.62 35.80 -10.17
CA GLU A 259 -11.54 34.93 -9.45
C GLU A 259 -10.80 33.77 -8.79
N LEU A 260 -9.83 33.18 -9.49
CA LEU A 260 -8.97 32.12 -8.96
C LEU A 260 -8.22 32.57 -7.70
N ALA A 261 -7.68 33.80 -7.70
CA ALA A 261 -6.98 34.38 -6.57
C ALA A 261 -7.86 34.62 -5.32
N LYS A 262 -9.19 34.59 -5.45
CA LYS A 262 -10.14 34.73 -4.33
C LYS A 262 -10.49 33.40 -3.67
N VAL A 263 -9.98 32.28 -4.18
CA VAL A 263 -10.18 30.96 -3.57
C VAL A 263 -9.19 30.80 -2.44
N ALA A 264 -9.68 30.78 -1.19
CA ALA A 264 -8.84 30.78 0.01
C ALA A 264 -7.90 29.57 0.12
N ASP A 265 -8.30 28.43 -0.44
CA ASP A 265 -7.55 27.17 -0.38
C ASP A 265 -6.40 27.07 -1.40
N ILE A 266 -6.10 28.14 -2.15
CA ILE A 266 -5.06 28.15 -3.18
C ILE A 266 -3.98 29.16 -2.81
N GLU A 267 -2.74 28.68 -2.74
CA GLU A 267 -1.59 29.53 -2.45
C GLU A 267 -1.35 30.55 -3.58
N PRO A 268 -0.95 31.80 -3.25
CA PRO A 268 -0.64 32.82 -4.26
C PRO A 268 0.44 32.38 -5.26
N GLY A 269 1.40 31.57 -4.84
CA GLY A 269 2.42 30.99 -5.71
C GLY A 269 1.81 30.07 -6.78
N THR A 270 0.85 29.23 -6.41
CA THR A 270 0.12 28.36 -7.35
C THR A 270 -0.67 29.18 -8.35
N VAL A 271 -1.39 30.22 -7.91
CA VAL A 271 -2.11 31.13 -8.83
C VAL A 271 -1.14 31.79 -9.82
N LYS A 272 -0.01 32.29 -9.33
CA LYS A 272 1.00 32.96 -10.17
C LYS A 272 1.63 32.04 -11.20
N HIS A 273 1.94 30.80 -10.84
CA HIS A 273 2.73 29.89 -11.69
C HIS A 273 1.89 28.91 -12.50
N ARG A 274 0.65 28.65 -12.10
CA ARG A 274 -0.22 27.62 -12.70
C ARG A 274 -1.65 28.08 -12.94
N GLY A 275 -1.96 29.35 -12.71
CA GLY A 275 -3.33 29.86 -12.82
C GLY A 275 -3.94 29.63 -14.20
N ASP A 276 -3.19 29.89 -15.26
CA ASP A 276 -3.66 29.68 -16.64
C ASP A 276 -3.90 28.20 -16.95
N GLU A 277 -2.99 27.31 -16.50
CA GLU A 277 -3.17 25.85 -16.63
C GLU A 277 -4.45 25.39 -15.94
N ILE A 278 -4.67 25.82 -14.68
CA ILE A 278 -5.84 25.46 -13.89
C ILE A 278 -7.14 25.96 -14.53
N LEU A 279 -7.15 27.20 -15.05
CA LEU A 279 -8.33 27.77 -15.71
C LEU A 279 -8.68 27.02 -17.00
N GLU A 280 -7.68 26.60 -17.78
CA GLU A 280 -7.96 25.81 -18.99
C GLU A 280 -8.52 24.42 -18.63
N VAL A 281 -7.99 23.76 -17.59
CA VAL A 281 -8.53 22.49 -17.10
C VAL A 281 -9.97 22.63 -16.59
N ILE A 282 -10.29 23.74 -15.89
CA ILE A 282 -11.68 24.03 -15.48
C ILE A 282 -12.58 24.19 -16.70
N LYS A 283 -12.13 24.93 -17.71
CA LYS A 283 -12.88 25.15 -18.94
C LYS A 283 -13.11 23.85 -19.71
N GLU A 284 -12.11 22.98 -19.78
CA GLU A 284 -12.25 21.63 -20.35
C GLU A 284 -13.24 20.77 -19.56
N GLY A 285 -13.12 20.73 -18.23
CA GLY A 285 -14.05 20.00 -17.36
C GLY A 285 -15.51 20.44 -17.54
N LYS A 286 -15.75 21.75 -17.73
CA LYS A 286 -17.08 22.29 -18.06
C LYS A 286 -17.57 21.84 -19.43
N LYS A 287 -16.70 21.88 -20.44
CA LYS A 287 -17.02 21.44 -21.81
C LYS A 287 -17.40 19.97 -21.86
N ASN A 288 -16.74 19.13 -21.05
CA ASN A 288 -16.98 17.68 -21.03
C ASN A 288 -18.11 17.25 -20.08
N ALA A 289 -18.76 18.20 -19.40
CA ALA A 289 -19.76 17.91 -18.37
C ALA A 289 -20.92 17.06 -18.86
N ASP A 290 -21.43 17.31 -20.07
CA ASP A 290 -22.60 16.60 -20.63
C ASP A 290 -22.34 15.10 -20.79
N GLY A 291 -21.10 14.69 -21.08
CA GLY A 291 -20.69 13.29 -21.20
C GLY A 291 -20.22 12.66 -19.89
N PHE A 292 -20.09 13.43 -18.80
CA PHE A 292 -19.56 12.96 -17.53
C PHE A 292 -20.61 12.20 -16.72
N ILE A 293 -20.29 10.95 -16.33
CA ILE A 293 -21.17 10.14 -15.48
C ILE A 293 -20.95 10.55 -14.02
N ALA A 294 -21.81 11.42 -13.51
CA ALA A 294 -21.76 11.86 -12.12
C ALA A 294 -22.01 10.72 -11.14
N ARG A 295 -21.22 10.69 -10.06
CA ARG A 295 -21.49 9.82 -8.92
C ARG A 295 -22.73 10.32 -8.22
N LYS A 296 -23.61 9.38 -7.89
CA LYS A 296 -24.73 9.65 -7.01
C LYS A 296 -24.23 9.75 -5.58
N PRO A 297 -24.77 10.67 -4.77
CA PRO A 297 -24.55 10.66 -3.34
C PRO A 297 -24.92 9.27 -2.79
N PRO A 298 -24.17 8.72 -1.82
CA PRO A 298 -24.53 7.45 -1.21
C PRO A 298 -25.94 7.55 -0.61
N THR A 299 -26.84 6.67 -1.03
CA THR A 299 -28.17 6.57 -0.46
C THR A 299 -28.08 5.98 0.93
N ARG A 300 -28.82 6.55 1.89
CA ARG A 300 -28.94 5.92 3.21
C ARG A 300 -29.68 4.59 3.02
N PRO A 301 -29.15 3.47 3.53
CA PRO A 301 -29.86 2.21 3.48
C PRO A 301 -31.18 2.33 4.25
N ASP A 302 -32.22 1.65 3.76
CA ASP A 302 -33.45 1.50 4.53
C ASP A 302 -33.20 0.63 5.78
N GLU A 303 -34.15 0.63 6.73
CA GLU A 303 -33.99 -0.10 7.98
C GLU A 303 -33.86 -1.63 7.76
N LYS A 304 -34.47 -2.19 6.69
CA LYS A 304 -34.34 -3.61 6.33
C LYS A 304 -32.90 -3.96 5.93
N THR A 305 -32.32 -3.19 5.01
CA THR A 305 -30.95 -3.35 4.52
C THR A 305 -29.93 -3.16 5.63
N LYS A 306 -30.17 -2.17 6.51
CA LYS A 306 -29.32 -1.91 7.67
C LYS A 306 -29.36 -3.06 8.68
N ALA A 307 -30.55 -3.60 8.98
CA ALA A 307 -30.70 -4.75 9.85
C ALA A 307 -30.01 -6.00 9.28
N LEU A 308 -30.17 -6.26 7.98
CA LEU A 308 -29.46 -7.34 7.28
C LEU A 308 -27.94 -7.15 7.37
N GLY A 309 -27.43 -5.95 7.12
CA GLY A 309 -26.01 -5.63 7.23
C GLY A 309 -25.43 -5.81 8.65
N ASN A 310 -26.24 -5.64 9.70
CA ASN A 310 -25.86 -5.98 11.08
C ASN A 310 -25.78 -7.49 11.27
N ALA A 311 -26.82 -8.23 10.87
CA ALA A 311 -26.86 -9.68 11.01
C ALA A 311 -25.72 -10.40 10.26
N LEU A 312 -25.40 -9.93 9.05
CA LEU A 312 -24.26 -10.44 8.28
C LEU A 312 -22.92 -10.16 8.99
N TRP A 313 -22.77 -8.97 9.58
CA TRP A 313 -21.55 -8.63 10.32
C TRP A 313 -21.38 -9.50 11.57
N ASP A 314 -22.44 -9.71 12.32
CA ASP A 314 -22.41 -10.55 13.52
C ASP A 314 -22.10 -12.00 13.17
N THR A 315 -22.64 -12.49 12.04
CA THR A 315 -22.29 -13.80 11.50
C THR A 315 -20.81 -13.89 11.14
N LEU A 316 -20.25 -12.89 10.46
CA LEU A 316 -18.83 -12.84 10.13
C LEU A 316 -17.96 -12.81 11.39
N ASN A 317 -18.31 -11.99 12.38
CA ASN A 317 -17.57 -11.92 13.66
C ASN A 317 -17.50 -13.29 14.33
N ARG A 318 -18.63 -14.01 14.39
CA ARG A 318 -18.67 -15.34 15.00
C ARG A 318 -17.78 -16.34 14.25
N LEU A 319 -17.85 -16.37 12.91
CA LEU A 319 -16.99 -17.24 12.09
C LEU A 319 -15.51 -16.93 12.30
N CYS A 320 -15.16 -15.65 12.30
CA CYS A 320 -13.77 -15.20 12.46
C CYS A 320 -13.25 -15.47 13.88
N ALA A 321 -14.07 -15.30 14.91
CA ALA A 321 -13.72 -15.64 16.29
C ALA A 321 -13.50 -17.14 16.47
N GLU A 322 -14.38 -17.99 15.90
CA GLU A 322 -14.21 -19.45 15.90
C GLU A 322 -12.93 -19.89 15.17
N ALA A 323 -12.56 -19.17 14.10
CA ALA A 323 -11.33 -19.42 13.35
C ALA A 323 -10.09 -18.71 13.92
N GLU A 324 -10.22 -17.88 14.96
CA GLU A 324 -9.11 -17.08 15.51
C GLU A 324 -8.41 -16.20 14.45
N ILE A 325 -9.18 -15.56 13.56
CA ILE A 325 -8.67 -14.59 12.59
C ILE A 325 -9.39 -13.24 12.72
N PRO A 326 -8.76 -12.11 12.36
CA PRO A 326 -9.46 -10.84 12.26
C PRO A 326 -10.50 -10.82 11.13
N THR A 327 -11.62 -10.11 11.32
CA THR A 327 -12.61 -9.93 10.25
C THR A 327 -12.04 -9.19 9.05
N SER A 328 -11.08 -8.30 9.23
CA SER A 328 -10.39 -7.57 8.16
C SER A 328 -9.61 -8.47 7.20
N CYS A 329 -9.21 -9.68 7.63
CA CYS A 329 -8.67 -10.70 6.74
C CYS A 329 -9.72 -11.18 5.75
N VAL A 330 -11.01 -11.10 6.09
CA VAL A 330 -12.11 -11.66 5.29
C VAL A 330 -12.88 -10.56 4.56
N ALA A 331 -13.38 -9.55 5.29
CA ALA A 331 -14.13 -8.44 4.74
C ALA A 331 -14.18 -7.24 5.70
N LYS A 332 -14.23 -6.03 5.15
CA LYS A 332 -14.48 -4.82 5.94
C LYS A 332 -15.98 -4.62 6.15
N ARG A 333 -16.34 -3.78 7.11
CA ARG A 333 -17.75 -3.45 7.40
C ARG A 333 -18.49 -2.92 6.18
N ASP A 334 -17.81 -2.14 5.34
CA ASP A 334 -18.40 -1.59 4.13
C ASP A 334 -18.64 -2.64 3.03
N ASP A 335 -17.82 -3.69 2.95
CA ASP A 335 -18.06 -4.82 2.05
C ASP A 335 -19.33 -5.58 2.46
N ILE A 336 -19.53 -5.76 3.77
CA ILE A 336 -20.72 -6.41 4.32
C ILE A 336 -21.98 -5.57 4.11
N ARG A 337 -21.87 -4.24 4.26
CA ARG A 337 -22.97 -3.32 3.92
C ARG A 337 -23.29 -3.37 2.42
N ALA A 338 -22.27 -3.43 1.57
CA ALA A 338 -22.46 -3.54 0.12
C ALA A 338 -23.13 -4.88 -0.25
N LEU A 339 -22.75 -5.99 0.41
CA LEU A 339 -23.40 -7.29 0.23
C LEU A 339 -24.89 -7.22 0.59
N ALA A 340 -25.21 -6.60 1.74
CA ALA A 340 -26.58 -6.39 2.19
C ALA A 340 -27.39 -5.53 1.19
N ALA A 341 -26.74 -4.56 0.54
CA ALA A 341 -27.33 -3.71 -0.49
C ALA A 341 -27.42 -4.38 -1.87
N GLY A 342 -27.13 -5.67 -1.99
CA GLY A 342 -27.27 -6.44 -3.23
C GLY A 342 -26.02 -6.51 -4.10
N ARG A 343 -24.91 -5.88 -3.71
CA ARG A 343 -23.66 -5.90 -4.47
C ARG A 343 -22.99 -7.28 -4.36
N ARG A 344 -22.40 -7.78 -5.46
CA ARG A 344 -21.83 -9.14 -5.54
C ARG A 344 -20.40 -9.20 -6.10
N ASP A 345 -19.91 -8.13 -6.72
CA ASP A 345 -18.51 -7.90 -7.05
C ASP A 345 -17.72 -7.51 -5.78
N LEU A 346 -17.56 -8.45 -4.86
CA LEU A 346 -16.87 -8.28 -3.57
C LEU A 346 -15.74 -9.29 -3.41
N ARG A 347 -14.61 -8.85 -2.87
CA ARG A 347 -13.48 -9.74 -2.50
C ARG A 347 -13.91 -10.87 -1.55
N LEU A 348 -14.90 -10.61 -0.68
CA LEU A 348 -15.52 -11.59 0.19
C LEU A 348 -16.11 -12.81 -0.56
N LEU A 349 -16.51 -12.63 -1.83
CA LEU A 349 -17.15 -13.67 -2.65
C LEU A 349 -16.17 -14.33 -3.63
N THR A 350 -14.86 -14.18 -3.39
CA THR A 350 -13.77 -14.73 -4.22
C THR A 350 -12.76 -15.50 -3.39
N GLY A 351 -12.04 -16.45 -4.02
CA GLY A 351 -10.95 -17.21 -3.41
C GLY A 351 -11.32 -17.89 -2.10
N TRP A 352 -10.36 -18.03 -1.20
CA TRP A 352 -10.55 -18.65 0.11
C TRP A 352 -11.62 -17.97 0.97
N ARG A 353 -11.84 -16.66 0.78
CA ARG A 353 -12.87 -15.90 1.54
C ARG A 353 -14.27 -16.35 1.19
N ARG A 354 -14.49 -16.72 -0.08
CA ARG A 354 -15.74 -17.32 -0.55
C ARG A 354 -16.01 -18.59 0.23
N ASP A 355 -15.05 -19.51 0.19
CA ASP A 355 -15.12 -20.82 0.82
C ASP A 355 -15.32 -20.72 2.34
N PHE A 356 -14.62 -19.78 2.98
CA PHE A 356 -14.65 -19.60 4.43
C PHE A 356 -15.95 -18.97 4.95
N ALA A 357 -16.39 -17.86 4.35
CA ALA A 357 -17.53 -17.08 4.85
C ALA A 357 -18.46 -16.57 3.76
N GLY A 358 -17.94 -16.29 2.56
CA GLY A 358 -18.66 -15.61 1.50
C GLY A 358 -19.94 -16.34 1.07
N GLU A 359 -19.89 -17.65 0.83
CA GLU A 359 -21.09 -18.40 0.40
C GLU A 359 -22.20 -18.38 1.44
N LYS A 360 -21.83 -18.53 2.71
CA LYS A 360 -22.78 -18.50 3.83
C LYS A 360 -23.42 -17.12 3.97
N LEU A 361 -22.63 -16.05 3.87
CA LEU A 361 -23.11 -14.68 3.98
C LEU A 361 -23.96 -14.29 2.77
N GLU A 362 -23.58 -14.71 1.56
CA GLU A 362 -24.36 -14.50 0.35
C GLU A 362 -25.72 -15.18 0.43
N LYS A 363 -25.78 -16.43 0.91
CA LYS A 363 -27.02 -17.16 1.12
C LYS A 363 -27.97 -16.43 2.08
N ILE A 364 -27.47 -15.99 3.24
CA ILE A 364 -28.25 -15.20 4.21
C ILE A 364 -28.77 -13.91 3.56
N ALA A 365 -27.93 -13.24 2.77
CA ALA A 365 -28.31 -12.02 2.07
C ALA A 365 -29.45 -12.28 1.07
N THR A 366 -29.41 -13.39 0.32
CA THR A 366 -30.46 -13.74 -0.65
C THR A 366 -31.76 -14.24 -0.03
N GLU A 367 -31.72 -14.94 1.10
CA GLU A 367 -32.91 -15.50 1.76
C GLU A 367 -33.72 -14.45 2.53
N THR A 368 -33.11 -13.32 2.86
CA THR A 368 -33.73 -12.22 3.63
C THR A 368 -34.23 -11.07 2.75
N THR A 369 -33.82 -11.04 1.48
CA THR A 369 -34.24 -10.02 0.50
C THR A 369 -35.60 -10.36 -0.04
#